data_AF-A0A950P4P6-F1
#
_entry.id   AF-A0A950P4P6-F1
#
_cell.length_a   1.000
_cell.length_b   1.000
_cell.length_c   1.000
_cell.angle_alpha   90.00
_cell.angle_beta   90.00
_cell.angle_gamma   90.00
#
_symmetry.space_group_name_H-M   'P 1'
#
loop_
_entity.id
_entity.type
_entity.pdbx_description
1 polymer ?
#
loop_
_entity_poly.entity_id
_entity_poly.type
_entity_poly.pdbx_seq_one_letter_code
_entity_poly.pdbx_strand_id
1 'polypeptide(L)' 'MTTKTTLVPSLHLNDGRQIPQLGFGVFQVPPEDTAEIVAHALRTGYRSIDTA' A
#
# COMPACT_ATOMS: atom_id res chain seq x y z
N MET A 1 9.33 13.68 24.75
CA MET A 1 9.66 13.06 23.45
C MET A 1 8.38 12.92 22.66
N THR A 2 8.16 13.75 21.65
CA THR A 2 6.96 13.68 20.80
C THR A 2 7.18 12.59 19.75
N THR A 3 6.46 11.48 19.85
CA THR A 3 6.40 10.46 18.81
C THR A 3 5.75 11.06 17.58
N LYS A 4 6.54 11.35 16.55
CA LYS A 4 6.04 11.65 15.21
C LYS A 4 5.42 10.35 14.69
N THR A 5 4.10 10.27 14.66
CA THR A 5 3.41 9.23 13.89
C THR A 5 3.78 9.44 12.43
N THR A 6 4.76 8.70 11.93
CA THR A 6 5.23 8.84 10.55
C THR A 6 4.21 8.14 9.65
N LEU A 7 3.25 8.91 9.13
CA LEU A 7 2.41 8.49 8.01
C LEU A 7 3.32 8.15 6.81
N VAL A 8 2.96 7.11 6.06
CA VAL A 8 3.64 6.77 4.79
C VAL A 8 3.61 8.01 3.89
N PRO A 9 4.76 8.54 3.44
CA PRO A 9 4.79 9.71 2.57
C PRO A 9 4.09 9.44 1.24
N SER A 10 3.45 10.47 0.69
CA SER A 10 2.98 10.46 -0.70
C SER A 10 4.05 11.08 -1.62
N LEU A 11 4.36 10.42 -2.73
CA LEU A 11 5.21 10.94 -3.80
C LEU A 11 4.35 11.64 -4.84
N HIS A 12 4.84 12.77 -5.37
CA HIS A 12 4.23 13.45 -6.50
C HIS A 12 4.71 12.82 -7.80
N LEU A 13 3.78 12.46 -8.67
CA LEU A 13 4.06 11.98 -10.02
C LEU A 13 4.17 13.16 -10.99
N ASN A 14 4.72 12.90 -12.18
CA ASN A 14 4.96 13.91 -13.22
C ASN A 14 3.67 14.52 -13.83
N ASP A 15 2.50 13.96 -13.50
CA ASP A 15 1.18 14.41 -13.93
C ASP A 15 0.36 15.05 -12.81
N GLY A 16 1.00 15.38 -11.68
CA GLY A 16 0.37 16.03 -10.55
C GLY A 16 -0.43 15.11 -9.63
N ARG A 17 -0.55 13.81 -9.94
CA ARG A 17 -1.12 12.83 -9.02
C ARG A 17 -0.14 12.53 -7.87
N GLN A 18 -0.68 11.96 -6.79
CA GLN A 18 0.11 11.48 -5.66
C GLN A 18 -0.05 9.97 -5.51
N ILE A 19 1.01 9.28 -5.10
CA ILE A 19 1.02 7.85 -4.80
C ILE A 19 1.67 7.59 -3.44
N PRO A 20 1.17 6.66 -2.60
CA PRO A 20 1.90 6.24 -1.40
C PRO A 20 3.27 5.68 -1.78
N GLN A 21 4.33 6.14 -1.11
CA GLN A 21 5.71 5.70 -1.34
C GLN A 21 5.90 4.20 -1.07
N LEU A 22 5.08 3.62 -0.20
CA LEU A 22 5.09 2.21 0.14
C LEU A 22 3.81 1.53 -0.39
N GLY A 23 3.98 0.43 -1.12
CA GLY A 23 2.90 -0.41 -1.63
C GLY A 23 3.04 -1.89 -1.25
N PHE A 24 1.97 -2.63 -1.45
CA PHE A 24 1.90 -4.08 -1.21
C PHE A 24 1.66 -4.82 -2.54
N GLY A 25 2.63 -5.65 -2.96
CA GLY A 25 2.54 -6.43 -4.19
C GLY A 25 1.92 -7.81 -3.96
N VAL A 26 1.06 -8.25 -4.89
CA VAL A 26 0.35 -9.55 -4.80
C VAL A 26 0.78 -10.58 -5.85
N PHE A 27 1.95 -10.40 -6.46
CA PHE A 27 2.45 -11.33 -7.48
C PHE A 27 2.58 -12.76 -6.94
N GLN A 28 2.05 -13.73 -7.70
CA GLN A 28 2.03 -15.17 -7.37
C GLN A 28 1.26 -15.56 -6.09
N VAL A 29 0.45 -14.66 -5.53
CA VAL A 29 -0.54 -15.04 -4.52
C VAL A 29 -1.63 -15.88 -5.20
N PRO A 30 -2.02 -17.04 -4.65
CA PRO A 30 -3.14 -17.81 -5.17
C PRO A 30 -4.42 -16.96 -5.26
N PRO A 31 -5.23 -17.07 -6.34
CA PRO A 31 -6.44 -16.27 -6.49
C PRO A 31 -7.41 -16.37 -5.30
N GLU A 32 -7.53 -17.56 -4.71
CA GLU A 32 -8.36 -17.86 -3.54
C GLU A 32 -7.94 -17.09 -2.28
N ASP A 33 -6.64 -16.79 -2.13
CA ASP A 33 -6.08 -16.14 -0.94
C ASP A 33 -5.98 -14.61 -1.11
N THR A 34 -5.99 -14.14 -2.36
CA THR A 34 -5.68 -12.74 -2.72
C THR A 34 -6.59 -11.75 -1.98
N ALA A 35 -7.89 -12.03 -1.88
CA ALA A 35 -8.83 -11.14 -1.22
C ALA A 35 -8.54 -10.98 0.28
N GLU A 36 -8.25 -12.08 0.98
CA GLU A 36 -7.96 -12.04 2.41
C GLU A 36 -6.65 -11.30 2.70
N ILE A 37 -5.61 -11.57 1.89
CA ILE A 37 -4.29 -10.96 2.02
C ILE A 37 -4.36 -9.45 1.75
N VAL A 38 -5.05 -9.02 0.69
CA VAL A 38 -5.25 -7.58 0.41
C VAL A 38 -6.05 -6.93 1.53
N ALA A 39 -7.10 -7.58 2.03
CA ALA A 39 -7.87 -7.05 3.16
C ALA A 39 -7.00 -6.91 4.42
N HIS A 40 -6.07 -7.83 4.65
CA HIS A 40 -5.10 -7.72 5.75
C HIS A 40 -4.16 -6.52 5.54
N ALA A 41 -3.58 -6.35 4.35
CA ALA A 41 -2.72 -5.21 4.03
C ALA A 41 -3.44 -3.86 4.24
N LEU A 42 -4.72 -3.78 3.86
CA LEU A 42 -5.52 -2.57 4.09
C LEU A 42 -5.75 -2.30 5.58
N ARG A 43 -6.02 -3.35 6.39
CA ARG A 43 -6.16 -3.26 7.85
C ARG A 43 -4.87 -2.83 8.54
N THR A 44 -3.71 -3.22 8.03
CA THR A 44 -2.40 -2.85 8.60
C THR A 44 -1.89 -1.48 8.15
N GLY A 45 -2.59 -0.83 7.20
CA GLY A 45 -2.35 0.57 6.84
C GLY A 45 -1.82 0.80 5.42
N TYR A 46 -1.61 -0.25 4.62
CA TYR A 46 -1.26 -0.09 3.21
C TYR A 46 -2.41 0.61 2.46
N ARG A 47 -2.04 1.48 1.52
CA ARG A 47 -2.99 2.21 0.67
C ARG A 47 -2.63 2.15 -0.82
N SER A 48 -1.49 1.58 -1.15
CA SER A 48 -1.10 1.24 -2.52
C SER A 48 -1.02 -0.28 -2.61
N ILE A 49 -1.80 -0.88 -3.50
CA ILE A 49 -1.81 -2.32 -3.80
C ILE A 49 -1.38 -2.47 -5.26
N ASP A 50 -0.41 -3.33 -5.51
CA ASP A 50 0.20 -3.54 -6.82
C ASP A 50 -0.01 -4.99 -7.28
N THR A 51 -0.43 -5.16 -8.54
CA THR A 51 -0.75 -6.46 -9.17
C THR A 51 -0.34 -6.43 -10.65
N ALA A 52 -0.28 -7.60 -11.30
CA ALA A 52 0.02 -7.77 -12.73
C ALA A 52 -1.02 -8.65 -13.43
#